data_AF-A0A969GDF2-F1
#
_entry.id   AF-A0A969GDF2-F1
#
_cell.length_a   1.000
_cell.length_b   1.000
_cell.length_c   1.000
_cell.angle_alpha   90.00
_cell.angle_beta   90.00
_cell.angle_gamma   90.00
#
_symmetry.space_group_name_H-M   'P 1'
#
loop_
_entity.id
_entity.type
_entity.pdbx_description
1 polymer ?
#
loop_
_entity_poly.entity_id
_entity_poly.type
_entity_poly.pdbx_seq_one_letter_code
_entity_poly.pdbx_strand_id
1 'polypeptide(L)'
;MVLEGVPTFVLNAKLDPATRFEDGEAVFQNLDNGYHIYAEGGVHSIFGWGYDCPDMYVTDFLINGTLPSEREIVCEDWGADAISSYSANLQSQVSDYDNLLDLFYDLDQNLYYLPEYYYGDGTGDTAACTYGGTWTFSPSDVGDDYVYDACEMIPGFAMTGTGSFNFDTGVQIIDVQVSGEKNRSAIVYNRLQYRLCEPNR
;
A
#
# COMPACT_ATOMS: atom_id res chain seq x y z
N MET A 1 -26.26 -24.27 1.87
CA MET A 1 -25.59 -25.59 1.87
C MET A 1 -24.47 -25.47 2.88
N VAL A 2 -24.55 -26.18 4.01
CA VAL A 2 -23.47 -26.22 5.00
C VAL A 2 -22.74 -27.55 4.80
N LEU A 3 -21.42 -27.52 4.68
CA LEU A 3 -20.61 -28.74 4.67
C LEU A 3 -20.44 -29.19 6.12
N GLU A 4 -21.24 -30.16 6.55
CA GLU A 4 -21.20 -30.68 7.91
C GLU A 4 -19.81 -31.21 8.28
N GLY A 5 -19.37 -30.91 9.51
CA GLY A 5 -18.08 -31.35 10.05
C GLY A 5 -16.83 -30.73 9.44
N VAL A 6 -16.90 -29.95 8.36
CA VAL A 6 -15.73 -29.33 7.73
C VAL A 6 -15.28 -28.11 8.55
N PRO A 7 -14.06 -28.11 9.12
CA PRO A 7 -13.56 -26.94 9.83
C PRO A 7 -13.54 -25.72 8.91
N THR A 8 -14.19 -24.66 9.35
CA THR A 8 -14.32 -23.42 8.57
C THR A 8 -13.93 -22.24 9.45
N PHE A 9 -12.95 -21.48 9.00
CA PHE A 9 -12.49 -20.29 9.71
C PHE A 9 -13.16 -19.07 9.09
N VAL A 10 -13.76 -18.24 9.93
CA VAL A 10 -14.35 -16.96 9.56
C VAL A 10 -13.43 -15.89 10.14
N LEU A 11 -12.87 -15.06 9.27
CA LEU A 11 -11.86 -14.06 9.62
C LEU A 11 -12.45 -12.67 9.39
N ASN A 12 -12.52 -11.84 10.42
CA ASN A 12 -13.10 -10.50 10.32
C ASN A 12 -12.36 -9.45 11.16
N ALA A 13 -12.48 -8.18 10.78
CA ALA A 13 -12.08 -7.05 11.61
C ALA A 13 -13.34 -6.29 12.04
N LYS A 14 -13.39 -5.82 13.29
CA LYS A 14 -14.52 -5.00 13.78
C LYS A 14 -14.67 -3.67 13.04
N LEU A 15 -13.57 -3.14 12.48
CA LEU A 15 -13.54 -1.89 11.73
C LEU A 15 -13.40 -2.08 10.21
N ASP A 16 -13.65 -3.29 9.70
CA ASP A 16 -13.61 -3.57 8.27
C ASP A 16 -14.63 -2.67 7.51
N PRO A 17 -14.16 -1.78 6.61
CA PRO A 17 -15.05 -0.84 5.92
C PRO A 17 -15.83 -1.49 4.77
N ALA A 18 -15.44 -2.67 4.30
CA ALA A 18 -16.01 -3.35 3.15
C ALA A 18 -16.96 -4.48 3.56
N THR A 19 -16.58 -5.29 4.55
CA THR A 19 -17.44 -6.36 5.09
C THR A 19 -17.73 -6.16 6.56
N ARG A 20 -19.01 -5.94 6.89
CA ARG A 20 -19.43 -5.66 8.27
C ARG A 20 -19.14 -6.83 9.19
N PHE A 21 -18.69 -6.53 10.41
CA PHE A 21 -18.40 -7.52 11.44
C PHE A 21 -19.58 -8.45 11.73
N GLU A 22 -20.80 -7.91 11.83
CA GLU A 22 -21.99 -8.69 12.17
C GLU A 22 -22.36 -9.71 11.08
N ASP A 23 -21.99 -9.46 9.83
CA ASP A 23 -22.24 -10.40 8.73
C ASP A 23 -21.30 -11.61 8.87
N GLY A 24 -20.05 -11.38 9.27
CA GLY A 24 -19.08 -12.43 9.61
C GLY A 24 -19.51 -13.26 10.82
N GLU A 25 -19.92 -12.60 11.89
CA GLU A 25 -20.48 -13.25 13.08
C GLU A 25 -21.71 -14.12 12.72
N ALA A 26 -22.61 -13.60 11.87
CA ALA A 26 -23.77 -14.36 11.41
C ALA A 26 -23.36 -15.60 10.61
N VAL A 27 -22.35 -15.52 9.74
CA VAL A 27 -21.81 -16.70 9.05
C VAL A 27 -21.26 -17.73 10.05
N PHE A 28 -20.41 -17.29 10.99
CA PHE A 28 -19.86 -18.14 12.04
C PHE A 28 -20.93 -18.87 12.84
N GLN A 29 -21.97 -18.17 13.29
CA GLN A 29 -23.05 -18.75 14.10
C GLN A 29 -23.86 -19.80 13.34
N ASN A 30 -23.83 -19.81 12.00
CA ASN A 30 -24.52 -20.79 11.16
C ASN A 30 -23.62 -21.96 10.72
N LEU A 31 -22.35 -22.00 11.13
CA LEU A 31 -21.42 -23.08 10.83
C LEU A 31 -21.38 -24.13 11.94
N ASP A 32 -21.54 -25.40 11.56
CA ASP A 32 -21.47 -26.56 12.47
C ASP A 32 -20.08 -26.66 13.14
N ASN A 33 -19.03 -26.57 12.33
CA ASN A 33 -17.62 -26.60 12.75
C ASN A 33 -16.89 -25.29 12.40
N GLY A 34 -17.47 -24.17 12.86
CA GLY A 34 -16.97 -22.81 12.62
C GLY A 34 -16.03 -22.32 13.71
N TYR A 35 -15.00 -21.58 13.32
CA TYR A 35 -14.08 -20.83 14.18
C TYR A 35 -14.07 -19.36 13.74
N HIS A 36 -14.42 -18.43 14.63
CA HIS A 36 -14.37 -17.00 14.37
C HIS A 36 -13.08 -16.43 14.95
N ILE A 37 -12.18 -15.96 14.10
CA ILE A 37 -10.97 -15.28 14.52
C ILE A 37 -11.13 -13.83 14.06
N TYR A 38 -11.08 -12.88 14.98
CA TYR A 38 -11.30 -11.49 14.62
C TYR A 38 -10.40 -10.51 15.34
N ALA A 39 -10.12 -9.39 14.67
CA ALA A 39 -9.40 -8.26 15.23
C ALA A 39 -10.37 -7.22 15.82
N GLU A 40 -10.00 -6.62 16.96
CA GLU A 40 -10.77 -5.52 17.59
C GLU A 40 -10.74 -4.23 16.76
N GLY A 41 -9.70 -4.05 15.96
CA GLY A 41 -9.63 -3.04 14.89
C GLY A 41 -9.48 -3.71 13.52
N GLY A 42 -8.97 -2.96 12.55
CA GLY A 42 -8.39 -3.54 11.34
C GLY A 42 -9.08 -3.23 10.02
N VAL A 43 -8.45 -3.68 8.92
CA VAL A 43 -8.86 -3.42 7.54
C VAL A 43 -9.64 -4.59 6.94
N HIS A 44 -10.04 -4.46 5.67
CA HIS A 44 -10.63 -5.56 4.93
C HIS A 44 -9.62 -6.69 4.73
N SER A 45 -9.96 -7.89 5.21
CA SER A 45 -9.08 -9.06 5.35
C SER A 45 -7.99 -8.91 6.41
N ILE A 46 -7.97 -9.85 7.38
CA ILE A 46 -7.01 -9.84 8.49
C ILE A 46 -5.85 -10.85 8.34
N PHE A 47 -5.90 -11.74 7.34
CA PHE A 47 -4.92 -12.81 7.12
C PHE A 47 -3.87 -12.46 6.05
N GLY A 48 -2.64 -12.90 6.28
CA GLY A 48 -1.51 -12.77 5.35
C GLY A 48 -0.74 -11.47 5.48
N TRP A 49 -0.87 -10.79 6.61
CA TRP A 49 -0.19 -9.51 6.90
C TRP A 49 1.08 -9.67 7.72
N GLY A 50 1.44 -10.89 8.14
CA GLY A 50 2.65 -11.15 8.94
C GLY A 50 2.48 -10.89 10.43
N TYR A 51 1.25 -10.68 10.90
CA TYR A 51 0.92 -10.59 12.33
C TYR A 51 0.46 -11.95 12.86
N ASP A 52 0.96 -12.35 14.03
CA ASP A 52 0.76 -13.69 14.58
C ASP A 52 -0.72 -14.09 14.74
N CYS A 53 -1.59 -13.20 15.22
CA CYS A 53 -3.01 -13.46 15.46
C CYS A 53 -3.84 -12.81 14.35
N PRO A 54 -3.80 -13.34 13.13
CA PRO A 54 -4.54 -14.55 12.80
C PRO A 54 -3.75 -15.57 11.96
N ASP A 55 -2.57 -15.19 11.49
CA ASP A 55 -1.77 -15.98 10.55
C ASP A 55 -1.32 -17.29 11.16
N MET A 56 -0.99 -17.31 12.45
CA MET A 56 -0.60 -18.51 13.18
C MET A 56 -1.71 -19.57 13.18
N TYR A 57 -2.96 -19.20 13.50
CA TYR A 57 -4.07 -20.16 13.55
C TYR A 57 -4.38 -20.75 12.18
N VAL A 58 -4.42 -19.91 11.15
CA VAL A 58 -4.65 -20.37 9.78
C VAL A 58 -3.50 -21.25 9.33
N THR A 59 -2.26 -20.85 9.60
CA THR A 59 -1.05 -21.60 9.23
C THR A 59 -0.98 -22.94 9.95
N ASP A 60 -1.25 -22.99 11.25
CA ASP A 60 -1.27 -24.22 12.05
C ASP A 60 -2.34 -25.20 11.57
N PHE A 61 -3.50 -24.69 11.15
CA PHE A 61 -4.52 -25.53 10.54
C PHE A 61 -4.07 -26.06 9.17
N LEU A 62 -3.55 -25.20 8.30
CA LEU A 62 -3.15 -25.59 6.94
C LEU A 62 -1.95 -26.53 6.91
N ILE A 63 -0.99 -26.35 7.83
CA ILE A 63 0.24 -27.16 7.89
C ILE A 63 0.05 -28.41 8.75
N ASN A 64 -0.49 -28.23 9.97
CA ASN A 64 -0.51 -29.28 10.99
C ASN A 64 -1.91 -29.87 11.21
N GLY A 65 -2.96 -29.35 10.56
CA GLY A 65 -4.35 -29.73 10.84
C GLY A 65 -4.81 -29.35 12.24
N THR A 66 -4.09 -28.44 12.92
CA THR A 66 -4.36 -28.07 14.30
C THR A 66 -5.47 -27.02 14.35
N LEU A 67 -6.52 -27.31 15.11
CA LEU A 67 -7.63 -26.39 15.31
C LEU A 67 -7.42 -25.57 16.59
N PRO A 68 -7.91 -24.32 16.65
CA PRO A 68 -7.95 -23.57 17.89
C PRO A 68 -8.72 -24.32 18.98
N SER A 69 -8.32 -24.15 20.23
CA SER A 69 -9.03 -24.74 21.38
C SER A 69 -10.38 -24.07 21.65
N GLU A 70 -10.58 -22.87 21.13
CA GLU A 70 -11.77 -22.04 21.31
C GLU A 70 -12.42 -21.77 19.96
N ARG A 71 -13.74 -21.58 19.92
CA ARG A 71 -14.45 -21.27 18.66
C ARG A 71 -14.44 -19.79 18.32
N GLU A 72 -14.14 -18.93 19.28
CA GLU A 72 -13.98 -17.48 19.08
C GLU A 72 -12.63 -17.06 19.61
N ILE A 73 -11.85 -16.36 18.79
CA ILE A 73 -10.53 -15.85 19.12
C ILE A 73 -10.51 -14.35 18.82
N VAL A 74 -10.12 -13.56 19.81
CA VAL A 74 -9.95 -12.11 19.68
C VAL A 74 -8.47 -11.79 19.55
N CYS A 75 -8.11 -11.10 18.47
CA CYS A 75 -6.78 -10.62 18.20
C CYS A 75 -6.70 -9.13 18.55
N GLU A 76 -6.42 -8.85 19.82
CA GLU A 76 -6.38 -7.48 20.38
C GLU A 76 -5.17 -6.68 19.85
N ASP A 77 -4.02 -7.35 19.67
CA ASP A 77 -2.77 -6.77 19.19
C ASP A 77 -2.52 -7.04 17.69
N TRP A 78 -3.59 -7.07 16.89
CA TRP A 78 -3.46 -7.17 15.43
C TRP A 78 -2.82 -5.88 14.90
N GLY A 79 -1.50 -5.90 14.74
CA GLY A 79 -0.62 -4.72 14.63
C GLY A 79 -0.79 -3.83 13.39
N ALA A 80 -1.89 -3.96 12.67
CA ALA A 80 -2.30 -3.01 11.65
C ALA A 80 -3.25 -1.99 12.27
N ASP A 81 -2.81 -0.73 12.31
CA ASP A 81 -3.73 0.39 12.51
C ASP A 81 -4.86 0.26 11.48
N ALA A 82 -6.11 0.44 11.92
CA ALA A 82 -7.28 0.30 11.05
C ALA A 82 -7.27 1.27 9.85
N ILE A 83 -6.40 2.29 9.89
CA ILE A 83 -6.30 3.37 8.92
C ILE A 83 -4.82 3.73 8.77
N SER A 84 -4.28 3.65 7.56
CA SER A 84 -2.98 4.25 7.24
C SER A 84 -3.08 5.77 7.19
N SER A 85 -1.96 6.47 7.33
CA SER A 85 -1.96 7.93 7.16
C SER A 85 -2.49 8.29 5.77
N TYR A 86 -3.49 9.17 5.73
CA TYR A 86 -4.07 9.64 4.48
C TYR A 86 -2.98 10.25 3.59
N SER A 87 -2.83 9.72 2.38
CA SER A 87 -2.02 10.34 1.34
C SER A 87 -2.87 11.37 0.60
N ALA A 88 -2.51 12.65 0.72
CA ALA A 88 -3.22 13.71 0.05
C ALA A 88 -3.07 13.61 -1.48
N ASN A 89 -4.15 13.93 -2.18
CA ASN A 89 -4.08 14.20 -3.62
C ASN A 89 -3.27 15.49 -3.84
N LEU A 90 -2.65 15.58 -5.02
CA LEU A 90 -2.02 16.83 -5.47
C LEU A 90 -3.00 18.01 -5.38
N GLN A 91 -2.48 19.18 -5.00
CA GLN A 91 -3.26 20.43 -5.07
C GLN A 91 -3.63 20.75 -6.52
N SER A 92 -4.59 21.65 -6.69
CA SER A 92 -5.08 22.02 -8.03
C SER A 92 -4.06 22.81 -8.86
N GLN A 93 -3.19 23.58 -8.19
CA GLN A 93 -2.20 24.45 -8.82
C GLN A 93 -0.87 24.42 -8.07
N VAL A 94 0.22 24.61 -8.81
CA VAL A 94 1.59 24.66 -8.26
C VAL A 94 1.79 25.82 -7.28
N SER A 95 1.03 26.89 -7.47
CA SER A 95 1.00 28.07 -6.59
C SER A 95 0.40 27.79 -5.21
N ASP A 96 -0.39 26.73 -5.07
CA ASP A 96 -1.02 26.36 -3.80
C ASP A 96 -0.02 25.73 -2.82
N TYR A 97 1.18 25.37 -3.31
CA TYR A 97 2.27 24.85 -2.50
C TYR A 97 3.17 25.95 -1.96
N ASP A 98 3.28 26.00 -0.62
CA ASP A 98 4.14 26.92 0.12
C ASP A 98 5.61 26.84 -0.31
N ASN A 99 6.09 25.63 -0.61
CA ASN A 99 7.46 25.40 -1.05
C ASN A 99 7.57 24.19 -1.99
N LEU A 100 8.75 24.06 -2.63
CA LEU A 100 9.02 22.98 -3.58
C LEU A 100 9.17 21.62 -2.91
N LEU A 101 9.62 21.57 -1.64
CA LEU A 101 9.80 20.30 -0.94
C LEU A 101 8.46 19.60 -0.73
N ASP A 102 7.44 20.34 -0.30
CA ASP A 102 6.08 19.82 -0.11
C ASP A 102 5.46 19.39 -1.44
N LEU A 103 5.70 20.14 -2.51
CA LEU A 103 5.27 19.75 -3.86
C LEU A 103 5.90 18.43 -4.29
N PHE A 104 7.23 18.28 -4.13
CA PHE A 104 7.90 17.02 -4.49
C PHE A 104 7.49 15.86 -3.60
N TYR A 105 7.23 16.11 -2.32
CA TYR A 105 6.69 15.10 -1.41
C TYR A 105 5.34 14.58 -1.89
N ASP A 106 4.40 15.47 -2.22
CA ASP A 106 3.08 15.05 -2.72
C ASP A 106 3.17 14.39 -4.10
N LEU A 107 4.04 14.89 -4.99
CA LEU A 107 4.28 14.28 -6.31
C LEU A 107 4.80 12.84 -6.18
N ASP A 108 5.80 12.61 -5.33
CA ASP A 108 6.37 11.29 -5.03
C ASP A 108 5.29 10.32 -4.54
N GLN A 109 4.49 10.75 -3.56
CA GLN A 109 3.39 9.92 -3.04
C GLN A 109 2.33 9.62 -4.11
N ASN A 110 1.97 10.59 -4.96
CA ASN A 110 0.95 10.39 -5.99
C ASN A 110 1.44 9.53 -7.16
N LEU A 111 2.73 9.60 -7.52
CA LEU A 111 3.35 8.69 -8.48
C LEU A 111 3.42 7.27 -7.93
N TYR A 112 3.80 7.12 -6.65
CA TYR A 112 3.84 5.82 -5.98
C TYR A 112 2.48 5.10 -5.99
N TYR A 113 1.38 5.83 -5.82
CA TYR A 113 0.03 5.25 -5.84
C TYR A 113 -0.61 5.17 -7.24
N LEU A 114 0.13 5.44 -8.32
CA LEU A 114 -0.37 5.16 -9.66
C LEU A 114 -0.65 3.66 -9.82
N PRO A 115 -1.82 3.25 -10.35
CA PRO A 115 -2.16 1.83 -10.48
C PRO A 115 -1.12 1.01 -11.23
N GLU A 116 -0.52 1.59 -12.28
CA GLU A 116 0.52 0.99 -13.09
C GLU A 116 1.75 0.60 -12.27
N TYR A 117 2.15 1.42 -11.29
CA TYR A 117 3.29 1.15 -10.42
C TYR A 117 2.89 0.34 -9.19
N TYR A 118 1.87 0.79 -8.43
CA TYR A 118 1.49 0.18 -7.15
C TYR A 118 1.01 -1.27 -7.29
N TYR A 119 0.19 -1.54 -8.31
CA TYR A 119 -0.31 -2.88 -8.61
C TYR A 119 0.49 -3.57 -9.73
N GLY A 120 1.59 -2.96 -10.19
CA GLY A 120 2.47 -3.52 -11.19
C GLY A 120 3.17 -4.80 -10.73
N ASP A 121 3.52 -5.64 -11.70
CA ASP A 121 4.25 -6.89 -11.48
C ASP A 121 5.74 -6.68 -11.14
N GLY A 122 6.20 -5.43 -11.11
CA GLY A 122 7.58 -5.06 -10.79
C GLY A 122 8.57 -5.31 -11.93
N THR A 123 8.11 -5.63 -13.15
CA THR A 123 9.00 -5.83 -14.31
C THR A 123 9.36 -4.53 -15.04
N GLY A 124 8.77 -3.42 -14.61
CA GLY A 124 8.94 -2.09 -15.19
C GLY A 124 7.89 -1.78 -16.25
N ASP A 125 7.37 -0.57 -16.22
CA ASP A 125 6.34 -0.09 -17.16
C ASP A 125 6.42 1.44 -17.31
N THR A 126 5.59 2.00 -18.18
CA THR A 126 5.44 3.43 -18.40
C THR A 126 4.01 3.87 -18.13
N ALA A 127 3.84 4.81 -17.20
CA ALA A 127 2.59 5.48 -16.91
C ALA A 127 2.53 6.85 -17.61
N ALA A 128 1.34 7.24 -18.06
CA ALA A 128 1.09 8.60 -18.53
C ALA A 128 0.86 9.52 -17.33
N CYS A 129 1.43 10.72 -17.34
CA CYS A 129 1.19 11.70 -16.28
C CYS A 129 -0.10 12.50 -16.58
N THR A 130 -0.82 12.90 -15.53
CA THR A 130 -2.21 13.38 -15.62
C THR A 130 -2.45 14.50 -16.65
N TYR A 131 -1.48 15.41 -16.82
CA TYR A 131 -1.58 16.56 -17.71
C TYR A 131 -0.64 16.49 -18.92
N GLY A 132 0.16 15.44 -19.06
CA GLY A 132 1.05 15.24 -20.20
C GLY A 132 2.36 14.58 -19.84
N GLY A 133 3.04 14.04 -20.85
CA GLY A 133 4.30 13.32 -20.68
C GLY A 133 4.14 11.96 -20.02
N THR A 134 5.27 11.37 -19.64
CA THR A 134 5.32 10.00 -19.11
C THR A 134 6.31 9.85 -17.97
N TRP A 135 6.01 8.92 -17.08
CA TRP A 135 6.91 8.42 -16.06
C TRP A 135 7.12 6.92 -16.28
N THR A 136 8.37 6.55 -16.54
CA THR A 136 8.80 5.16 -16.70
C THR A 136 9.51 4.71 -15.43
N PHE A 137 9.21 3.52 -14.97
CA PHE A 137 9.86 2.89 -13.83
C PHE A 137 10.35 1.50 -14.23
N SER A 138 11.48 1.09 -13.66
CA SER A 138 12.06 -0.24 -13.90
C SER A 138 12.84 -0.72 -12.69
N PRO A 139 12.84 -2.02 -12.40
CA PRO A 139 13.67 -2.56 -11.33
C PRO A 139 15.16 -2.33 -11.61
N SER A 140 15.92 -2.12 -10.54
CA SER A 140 17.38 -2.03 -10.53
C SER A 140 17.98 -3.05 -9.54
N ASP A 141 19.31 -3.10 -9.42
CA ASP A 141 19.99 -4.05 -8.53
C ASP A 141 19.63 -3.86 -7.04
N VAL A 142 19.21 -2.65 -6.64
CA VAL A 142 19.00 -2.25 -5.23
C VAL A 142 17.64 -1.58 -4.99
N GLY A 143 16.77 -1.54 -5.99
CA GLY A 143 15.45 -0.92 -5.89
C GLY A 143 14.84 -0.64 -7.25
N ASP A 144 14.44 0.60 -7.50
CA ASP A 144 13.84 1.03 -8.76
C ASP A 144 14.58 2.23 -9.36
N ASP A 145 14.63 2.29 -10.69
CA ASP A 145 15.05 3.45 -11.46
C ASP A 145 13.86 4.09 -12.16
N TYR A 146 13.90 5.42 -12.27
CA TYR A 146 12.83 6.24 -12.82
C TYR A 146 13.32 7.13 -13.96
N VAL A 147 12.50 7.29 -14.99
CA VAL A 147 12.70 8.25 -16.08
C VAL A 147 11.45 9.11 -16.22
N TYR A 148 11.64 10.42 -16.23
CA TYR A 148 10.59 11.41 -16.42
C TYR A 148 10.77 12.03 -17.80
N ASP A 149 9.77 11.92 -18.66
CA ASP A 149 9.74 12.59 -19.97
C ASP A 149 8.57 13.58 -20.01
N ALA A 150 8.89 14.84 -19.69
CA ALA A 150 7.94 15.94 -19.58
C ALA A 150 6.71 15.59 -18.73
N CYS A 151 6.89 14.76 -17.69
CA CYS A 151 5.84 14.25 -16.84
C CYS A 151 5.21 15.38 -16.04
N GLU A 152 3.92 15.63 -16.27
CA GLU A 152 3.16 16.69 -15.64
C GLU A 152 1.98 16.09 -14.85
N MET A 153 2.20 15.86 -13.56
CA MET A 153 1.14 15.35 -12.65
C MET A 153 0.25 16.47 -12.10
N ILE A 154 0.75 17.71 -12.10
CA ILE A 154 0.03 18.92 -11.69
C ILE A 154 0.23 20.00 -12.77
N PRO A 155 -0.81 20.79 -13.14
CA PRO A 155 -0.69 21.74 -14.23
C PRO A 155 0.40 22.78 -13.96
N GLY A 156 1.22 23.06 -14.97
CA GLY A 156 2.32 24.02 -14.90
C GLY A 156 3.60 23.49 -14.25
N PHE A 157 3.75 22.17 -14.06
CA PHE A 157 4.96 21.56 -13.50
C PHE A 157 5.34 20.27 -14.23
N ALA A 158 6.05 20.42 -15.34
CA ALA A 158 6.53 19.27 -16.13
C ALA A 158 7.98 18.92 -15.73
N MET A 159 8.20 17.66 -15.39
CA MET A 159 9.49 17.10 -14.99
C MET A 159 10.14 16.32 -16.13
N THR A 160 11.39 16.62 -16.43
CA THR A 160 12.23 15.83 -17.35
C THR A 160 13.55 15.48 -16.69
N GLY A 161 13.87 14.19 -16.60
CA GLY A 161 15.10 13.74 -15.94
C GLY A 161 14.99 12.30 -15.46
N THR A 162 15.67 11.99 -14.37
CA THR A 162 15.76 10.63 -13.82
C THR A 162 15.52 10.62 -12.32
N GLY A 163 15.27 9.46 -11.76
CA GLY A 163 15.25 9.24 -10.33
C GLY A 163 15.58 7.80 -9.98
N SER A 164 15.66 7.51 -8.70
CA SER A 164 15.78 6.15 -8.20
C SER A 164 15.28 6.04 -6.77
N PHE A 165 14.88 4.82 -6.40
CA PHE A 165 14.59 4.46 -5.03
C PHE A 165 15.45 3.26 -4.63
N ASN A 166 16.12 3.33 -3.48
CA ASN A 166 16.93 2.24 -2.96
C ASN A 166 16.19 1.55 -1.81
N PHE A 167 15.85 0.26 -1.97
CA PHE A 167 15.10 -0.52 -0.99
C PHE A 167 15.89 -0.77 0.30
N ASP A 168 17.21 -0.89 0.24
CA ASP A 168 18.05 -1.15 1.43
C ASP A 168 18.16 0.04 2.37
N THR A 169 18.22 1.25 1.81
CA THR A 169 18.44 2.51 2.55
C THR A 169 17.17 3.34 2.69
N GLY A 170 16.13 3.06 1.90
CA GLY A 170 14.93 3.86 1.82
C GLY A 170 15.15 5.22 1.15
N VAL A 171 16.25 5.45 0.45
CA VAL A 171 16.56 6.76 -0.13
C VAL A 171 15.92 6.89 -1.51
N GLN A 172 15.08 7.92 -1.67
CA GLN A 172 14.53 8.41 -2.93
C GLN A 172 15.39 9.56 -3.46
N ILE A 173 15.78 9.48 -4.73
CA ILE A 173 16.45 10.55 -5.46
C ILE A 173 15.61 10.92 -6.69
N ILE A 174 15.38 12.21 -6.90
CA ILE A 174 14.79 12.74 -8.13
C ILE A 174 15.69 13.85 -8.63
N ASP A 175 16.26 13.67 -9.83
CA ASP A 175 17.13 14.64 -10.51
C ASP A 175 16.47 15.04 -11.84
N VAL A 176 15.77 16.18 -11.80
CA VAL A 176 14.92 16.63 -12.89
C VAL A 176 15.13 18.10 -13.22
N GLN A 177 14.93 18.42 -14.49
CA GLN A 177 14.64 19.76 -14.95
C GLN A 177 13.14 19.98 -14.85
N VAL A 178 12.74 21.14 -14.34
CA VAL A 178 11.34 21.50 -14.21
C VAL A 178 11.04 22.64 -15.17
N SER A 179 10.01 22.48 -15.98
CA SER A 179 9.46 23.55 -16.81
C SER A 179 8.04 23.94 -16.36
N GLY A 180 7.60 25.15 -16.73
CA GLY A 180 6.30 25.70 -16.32
C GLY A 180 6.40 26.85 -15.31
N GLU A 181 5.46 26.94 -14.35
CA GLU A 181 5.32 28.08 -13.43
C GLU A 181 6.50 28.23 -12.45
N LYS A 182 7.19 27.14 -12.13
CA LYS A 182 8.40 27.12 -11.29
C LYS A 182 9.63 26.64 -12.10
N ASN A 183 9.80 27.14 -13.33
CA ASN A 183 10.88 26.73 -14.25
C ASN A 183 12.27 26.80 -13.59
N ARG A 184 12.95 25.66 -13.48
CA ARG A 184 14.30 25.50 -12.92
C ARG A 184 15.10 24.48 -13.72
N SER A 185 16.34 24.85 -14.04
CA SER A 185 17.23 24.08 -14.91
C SER A 185 17.76 22.77 -14.30
N ALA A 186 17.74 22.62 -12.97
CA ALA A 186 18.02 21.35 -12.29
C ALA A 186 17.53 21.42 -10.84
N ILE A 187 16.81 20.39 -10.39
CA ILE A 187 16.40 20.18 -9.00
C ILE A 187 16.79 18.76 -8.60
N VAL A 188 17.55 18.65 -7.51
CA VAL A 188 17.83 17.36 -6.87
C VAL A 188 17.01 17.31 -5.57
N TYR A 189 16.05 16.39 -5.53
CA TYR A 189 15.28 16.05 -4.34
C TYR A 189 15.82 14.74 -3.76
N ASN A 190 16.11 14.75 -2.46
CA ASN A 190 16.56 13.57 -1.73
C ASN A 190 15.71 13.41 -0.46
N ARG A 191 15.07 12.26 -0.33
CA ARG A 191 14.20 11.93 0.81
C ARG A 191 14.60 10.56 1.35
N LEU A 192 14.74 10.49 2.67
CA LEU A 192 14.74 9.21 3.37
C LEU A 192 13.28 8.80 3.60
N GLN A 193 12.81 7.83 2.85
CA GLN A 193 11.51 7.20 3.03
C GLN A 193 11.71 5.97 3.93
N TYR A 194 11.24 6.07 5.18
CA TYR A 194 11.10 4.88 6.01
C TYR A 194 9.95 4.06 5.45
N ARG A 195 10.25 3.13 4.54
CA ARG A 195 9.34 1.99 4.35
C ARG A 195 9.40 1.22 5.66
N LEU A 196 8.26 1.13 6.36
CA LEU A 196 8.04 -0.06 7.17
C LEU A 196 8.20 -1.19 6.17
N CYS A 197 9.28 -1.97 6.28
CA CYS A 197 9.49 -3.13 5.43
C CYS A 197 8.23 -3.97 5.52
N GLU A 198 7.33 -3.88 4.53
CA GLU A 198 6.33 -4.91 4.34
C GLU A 198 7.15 -6.19 4.08
N PRO A 199 7.02 -7.22 4.93
CA PRO A 199 7.85 -8.39 4.79
C PRO A 199 7.48 -9.09 3.48
N ASN A 200 8.39 -8.99 2.51
CA ASN A 200 8.56 -9.86 1.34
C ASN A 200 7.35 -10.03 0.40
N ARG A 201 7.45 -9.45 -0.81
CA ARG A 201 6.94 -10.13 -2.02
C ARG A 201 7.74 -11.42 -2.26
#